data_AF-A0A3M7QCS0-F1
#
_entry.id   AF-A0A3M7QCS0-F1
#
_cell.length_a   1.000
_cell.length_b   1.000
_cell.length_c   1.000
_cell.angle_alpha   90.00
_cell.angle_beta   90.00
_cell.angle_gamma   90.00
#
_symmetry.space_group_name_H-M   'P 1'
#
loop_
_entity.id
_entity.type
_entity.pdbx_description
1 polymer ?
#
loop_
_entity_poly.entity_id
_entity_poly.type
_entity_poly.pdbx_seq_one_letter_code
_entity_poly.pdbx_strand_id
1 'polypeptide(L)'
;MNCGFDIMVSLHLHKRVILSIFGTIILLMFLTMIFQNDKAQNPDQSSAQIKNSQNNPRFNNLLNSELYSLSKKWFKENCLSKYEENNMKFEFIDDYIDSFKSSRNKNCITVFTIFDSMFELDISYGEIRIDEKFLDKVKIWLNNNPDYVKQAYKQKIIKIYNKFHNDEMIYNPLRGKRPQAKQIVSEKNHSLKIIEESKSSCDFCEQNYKINTANEIFDRLETPLSYSAANTFKYDKWHSLIVSRNHDPLNLKEEEIIDMYSLSWEWFKKVSSIDPSAKFPELIWDAMPKSGASQIHTHLQVSMDDKNYYGIMRRWLEASERYFGAFKRDFLDDFILIHKALGLAYELNNCYVIFSLIPLKDNEVMIIGDNDPKSYLTISKLTYQVIRSNL
;
A
#
# COMPACT_ATOMS: atom_id res chain seq x y z
N MET A 1 -17.36 -2.72 25.20
CA MET A 1 -16.08 -1.97 25.10
C MET A 1 -15.70 -1.95 23.64
N ASN A 2 -15.91 -0.81 22.99
CA ASN A 2 -15.65 -0.63 21.56
C ASN A 2 -14.14 -0.42 21.36
N CYS A 3 -13.43 -1.44 20.88
CA CYS A 3 -12.07 -1.30 20.38
C CYS A 3 -12.14 -1.15 18.86
N GLY A 4 -12.00 0.09 18.37
CA GLY A 4 -11.65 0.34 16.99
C GLY A 4 -10.16 0.04 16.80
N PHE A 5 -9.84 -0.80 15.82
CA PHE A 5 -8.47 -1.04 15.40
C PHE A 5 -8.42 -0.95 13.88
N ASP A 6 -7.60 -0.04 13.36
CA ASP A 6 -7.30 0.08 11.94
C ASP A 6 -6.40 -1.08 11.50
N ILE A 7 -6.86 -1.90 10.54
CA ILE A 7 -6.09 -2.99 9.91
C ILE A 7 -5.90 -2.65 8.44
N MET A 8 -4.65 -2.50 8.00
CA MET A 8 -4.30 -2.37 6.57
C MET A 8 -3.47 -3.59 6.13
N VAL A 9 -3.86 -4.18 5.01
CA VAL A 9 -3.25 -5.35 4.37
C VAL A 9 -2.07 -4.87 3.53
N SER A 10 -0.85 -5.32 3.82
CA SER A 10 0.34 -5.01 3.02
C SER A 10 0.95 -6.30 2.46
N LEU A 11 1.10 -6.38 1.13
CA LEU A 11 1.87 -7.43 0.46
C LEU A 11 3.35 -7.03 0.44
N HIS A 12 4.22 -7.86 1.01
CA HIS A 12 5.66 -7.56 1.11
C HIS A 12 6.52 -8.56 0.34
N LEU A 13 7.19 -8.03 -0.68
CA LEU A 13 8.06 -8.74 -1.60
C LEU A 13 9.54 -8.48 -1.26
N HIS A 14 10.19 -9.42 -0.56
CA HIS A 14 11.63 -9.35 -0.28
C HIS A 14 12.46 -10.15 -1.27
N LYS A 15 13.36 -9.48 -2.00
CA LYS A 15 14.52 -10.11 -2.66
C LYS A 15 15.79 -9.74 -1.93
N ARG A 16 16.49 -10.76 -1.43
CA ARG A 16 17.83 -10.69 -0.85
C ARG A 16 18.86 -10.35 -1.95
N VAL A 17 19.64 -9.29 -1.73
CA VAL A 17 20.95 -9.08 -2.38
C VAL A 17 21.97 -8.95 -1.26
N ILE A 18 22.55 -10.09 -0.86
CA ILE A 18 23.74 -10.14 -0.01
C ILE A 18 24.89 -10.45 -0.97
N LEU A 19 25.55 -9.41 -1.50
CA LEU A 19 26.91 -9.42 -2.07
C LEU A 19 27.22 -8.07 -2.79
N SER A 20 27.22 -6.95 -2.07
CA SER A 20 27.97 -5.74 -2.52
C SER A 20 28.43 -4.80 -1.41
N ILE A 21 28.34 -5.21 -0.14
CA ILE A 21 28.58 -4.35 1.04
C ILE A 21 30.05 -3.91 1.18
N PHE A 22 31.01 -4.59 0.54
CA PHE A 22 32.43 -4.19 0.63
C PHE A 22 32.86 -3.10 -0.36
N GLY A 23 32.10 -2.87 -1.45
CA GLY A 23 32.44 -1.85 -2.46
C GLY A 23 31.85 -0.45 -2.18
N THR A 24 30.75 -0.38 -1.43
CA THR A 24 30.01 0.87 -1.16
C THR A 24 30.57 1.65 0.03
N ILE A 25 31.21 0.98 1.00
CA ILE A 25 31.79 1.63 2.19
C ILE A 25 32.99 2.51 1.81
N ILE A 26 33.80 2.10 0.83
CA ILE A 26 34.97 2.88 0.38
C ILE A 26 34.52 4.14 -0.40
N LEU A 27 33.41 4.08 -1.13
CA LEU A 27 32.85 5.23 -1.85
C LEU A 27 32.16 6.24 -0.90
N LEU A 28 31.52 5.76 0.17
CA LEU A 28 30.89 6.59 1.20
C LEU A 28 31.92 7.31 2.09
N MET A 29 33.08 6.69 2.37
CA MET A 29 34.18 7.35 3.11
C MET A 29 34.83 8.48 2.30
N PHE A 30 34.87 8.38 0.97
CA PHE A 30 35.41 9.43 0.11
C PHE A 30 34.46 10.65 -0.02
N LEU A 31 33.14 10.43 0.01
CA LEU A 31 32.14 11.49 -0.11
C LEU A 31 31.89 12.24 1.22
N THR A 32 32.08 11.57 2.36
CA THR A 32 31.94 12.19 3.69
C THR A 32 33.12 13.08 4.08
N MET A 33 34.28 12.94 3.42
CA MET A 33 35.42 13.86 3.58
C MET A 33 35.28 15.20 2.83
N ILE A 34 34.33 15.32 1.89
CA ILE A 34 34.14 16.55 1.08
C ILE A 34 33.07 17.48 1.70
N PHE A 35 32.23 16.97 2.62
CA PHE A 35 31.19 17.75 3.27
C PHE A 35 31.12 17.47 4.77
N GLN A 36 32.05 18.04 5.53
CA GLN A 36 31.86 18.27 6.95
C GLN A 36 32.23 19.71 7.28
N ASN A 37 31.21 20.54 7.48
CA ASN A 37 31.31 21.66 8.40
C ASN A 37 29.98 21.80 9.17
N ASP A 38 30.16 21.81 10.49
CA ASP A 38 29.27 22.26 11.56
C ASP A 38 28.05 21.45 12.04
N LYS A 39 28.28 20.92 13.25
CA LYS A 39 27.50 20.98 14.50
C LYS A 39 26.51 19.87 14.83
N ALA A 40 26.93 19.13 15.85
CA ALA A 40 26.18 18.17 16.64
C ALA A 40 25.21 18.83 17.64
N GLN A 41 24.05 18.20 17.85
CA GLN A 41 23.29 18.28 19.10
C GLN A 41 22.76 16.89 19.50
N ASN A 42 22.82 16.63 20.80
CA ASN A 42 22.51 15.39 21.52
C ASN A 42 21.07 14.88 21.32
N PRO A 43 20.84 13.55 21.28
CA PRO A 43 19.53 12.95 21.42
C PRO A 43 19.35 12.41 22.84
N ASP A 44 18.67 13.14 23.71
CA ASP A 44 18.11 12.54 24.92
C ASP A 44 16.93 13.41 25.41
N GLN A 45 15.72 13.02 24.98
CA GLN A 45 14.42 13.29 25.63
C GLN A 45 13.27 12.91 24.69
N SER A 46 12.90 11.63 24.64
CA SER A 46 11.61 11.21 24.03
C SER A 46 11.03 9.90 24.60
N SER A 47 11.30 9.62 25.87
CA SER A 47 10.79 8.42 26.58
C SER A 47 9.88 8.80 27.75
N ALA A 48 8.95 9.75 27.55
CA ALA A 48 8.01 10.12 28.61
C ALA A 48 6.68 10.74 28.12
N GLN A 49 6.08 10.30 27.00
CA GLN A 49 4.73 10.76 26.63
C GLN A 49 3.76 9.69 26.08
N ILE A 50 4.11 8.41 26.13
CA ILE A 50 3.19 7.32 25.75
C ILE A 50 2.49 6.76 27.00
N LYS A 51 1.69 7.58 27.67
CA LYS A 51 0.71 7.12 28.68
C LYS A 51 -0.50 8.05 28.68
N ASN A 52 -1.41 7.82 27.73
CA ASN A 52 -2.87 8.10 27.80
C ASN A 52 -3.50 8.24 26.39
N SER A 53 -3.42 7.21 25.54
CA SER A 53 -4.16 7.21 24.26
C SER A 53 -5.48 6.42 24.29
N GLN A 54 -5.88 5.83 25.42
CA GLN A 54 -7.00 4.87 25.44
C GLN A 54 -8.41 5.46 25.69
N ASN A 55 -8.61 6.78 25.66
CA ASN A 55 -9.95 7.39 25.79
C ASN A 55 -10.02 8.78 25.14
N ASN A 56 -9.77 8.91 23.82
CA ASN A 56 -9.91 10.21 23.15
C ASN A 56 -11.08 10.21 22.16
N PRO A 57 -12.19 10.93 22.43
CA PRO A 57 -13.26 11.14 21.47
C PRO A 57 -12.76 12.15 20.42
N ARG A 58 -11.92 11.69 19.49
CA ARG A 58 -11.14 12.56 18.57
C ARG A 58 -11.53 12.49 17.09
N PHE A 59 -12.76 12.08 16.79
CA PHE A 59 -13.25 12.01 15.40
C PHE A 59 -14.38 12.99 15.05
N ASN A 60 -14.69 13.96 15.93
CA ASN A 60 -15.72 14.94 15.63
C ASN A 60 -15.24 16.33 16.06
N ASN A 61 -14.57 17.05 15.15
CA ASN A 61 -15.09 18.34 14.66
C ASN A 61 -14.12 19.18 13.82
N LEU A 62 -14.73 19.82 12.81
CA LEU A 62 -14.55 21.22 12.37
C LEU A 62 -13.42 21.54 11.37
N LEU A 63 -13.61 21.08 10.13
CA LEU A 63 -13.46 21.86 8.89
C LEU A 63 -14.42 21.27 7.84
N ASN A 64 -15.46 22.03 7.44
CA ASN A 64 -16.55 21.72 6.48
C ASN A 64 -16.80 20.22 6.15
N SER A 65 -17.68 19.57 6.92
CA SER A 65 -18.23 18.23 6.61
C SER A 65 -18.77 18.11 5.17
N GLU A 66 -19.18 19.24 4.57
CA GLU A 66 -19.65 19.30 3.19
C GLU A 66 -18.56 18.95 2.16
N LEU A 67 -17.31 19.40 2.33
CA LEU A 67 -16.23 19.16 1.36
C LEU A 67 -15.90 17.66 1.24
N TYR A 68 -15.77 16.98 2.39
CA TYR A 68 -15.49 15.55 2.44
C TYR A 68 -16.65 14.71 1.91
N SER A 69 -17.88 15.23 1.91
CA SER A 69 -19.05 14.55 1.34
C SER A 69 -19.17 14.66 -0.19
N LEU A 70 -18.39 15.55 -0.83
CA LEU A 70 -18.47 15.75 -2.29
C LEU A 70 -18.02 14.50 -3.04
N SER A 71 -18.77 14.15 -4.09
CA SER A 71 -18.49 12.97 -4.90
C SER A 71 -17.35 13.21 -5.88
N LYS A 72 -16.72 12.11 -6.35
CA LYS A 72 -15.78 12.14 -7.49
C LYS A 72 -16.35 12.88 -8.70
N LYS A 73 -17.64 12.65 -9.00
CA LYS A 73 -18.36 13.32 -10.10
C LYS A 73 -18.40 14.84 -9.90
N TRP A 74 -18.67 15.28 -8.67
CA TRP A 74 -18.71 16.70 -8.34
C TRP A 74 -17.36 17.38 -8.60
N PHE A 75 -16.24 16.81 -8.13
CA PHE A 75 -14.91 17.40 -8.36
C PHE A 75 -14.56 17.48 -9.83
N LYS A 76 -14.93 16.46 -10.60
CA LYS A 76 -14.75 16.46 -12.04
C LYS A 76 -15.53 17.58 -12.72
N GLU A 77 -16.82 17.73 -12.41
CA GLU A 77 -17.68 18.75 -13.02
C GLU A 77 -17.33 20.19 -12.61
N ASN A 78 -16.79 20.39 -11.40
CA ASN A 78 -16.58 21.73 -10.83
C ASN A 78 -15.11 22.19 -10.81
N CYS A 79 -14.16 21.25 -10.76
CA CYS A 79 -12.74 21.56 -10.67
C CYS A 79 -11.96 21.15 -11.92
N LEU A 80 -12.41 20.10 -12.63
CA LEU A 80 -11.71 19.51 -13.77
C LEU A 80 -12.58 19.47 -15.04
N SER A 81 -13.54 20.40 -15.17
CA SER A 81 -14.55 20.40 -16.24
C SER A 81 -13.98 20.49 -17.66
N LYS A 82 -12.73 20.92 -17.80
CA LYS A 82 -11.99 20.96 -19.06
C LYS A 82 -11.53 19.58 -19.55
N TYR A 83 -11.62 18.55 -18.70
CA TYR A 83 -11.16 17.19 -19.00
C TYR A 83 -12.34 16.22 -19.09
N GLU A 84 -12.43 15.49 -20.19
CA GLU A 84 -13.45 14.46 -20.39
C GLU A 84 -13.18 13.21 -19.54
N GLU A 85 -14.24 12.49 -19.16
CA GLU A 85 -14.20 11.28 -18.30
C GLU A 85 -13.20 10.21 -18.76
N ASN A 86 -13.22 9.93 -20.06
CA ASN A 86 -12.44 8.85 -20.64
C ASN A 86 -11.01 9.28 -21.00
N ASN A 87 -10.66 10.55 -20.78
CA ASN A 87 -9.41 11.17 -21.19
C ASN A 87 -8.57 11.70 -20.03
N MET A 88 -8.99 11.47 -18.78
CA MET A 88 -8.12 11.76 -17.64
C MET A 88 -6.93 10.79 -17.62
N LYS A 89 -5.73 11.33 -17.75
CA LYS A 89 -4.47 10.58 -17.71
C LYS A 89 -3.56 11.20 -16.68
N PHE A 90 -2.89 10.35 -15.92
CA PHE A 90 -1.95 10.79 -14.87
C PHE A 90 -0.81 11.68 -15.41
N GLU A 91 -0.46 11.58 -16.69
CA GLU A 91 0.55 12.42 -17.33
C GLU A 91 0.21 13.93 -17.35
N PHE A 92 -1.04 14.30 -17.05
CA PHE A 92 -1.55 15.68 -16.96
C PHE A 92 -1.84 16.11 -15.51
N ILE A 93 -1.24 15.45 -14.51
CA ILE A 93 -1.49 15.76 -13.10
C ILE A 93 -1.17 17.22 -12.74
N ASP A 94 -0.13 17.81 -13.31
CA ASP A 94 0.20 19.22 -13.19
C ASP A 94 -0.92 20.13 -13.68
N ASP A 95 -1.52 19.83 -14.84
CA ASP A 95 -2.64 20.61 -15.33
C ASP A 95 -3.87 20.49 -14.40
N TYR A 96 -4.07 19.32 -13.78
CA TYR A 96 -5.14 19.12 -12.79
C TYR A 96 -4.92 19.97 -11.54
N ILE A 97 -3.71 19.93 -10.98
CA ILE A 97 -3.33 20.73 -9.82
C ILE A 97 -3.44 22.23 -10.12
N ASP A 98 -3.01 22.68 -11.30
CA ASP A 98 -3.19 24.07 -11.74
C ASP A 98 -4.67 24.46 -11.90
N SER A 99 -5.51 23.53 -12.34
CA SER A 99 -6.97 23.74 -12.41
C SER A 99 -7.58 23.91 -11.01
N PHE A 100 -7.16 23.14 -10.00
CA PHE A 100 -7.58 23.35 -8.61
C PHE A 100 -7.10 24.71 -8.08
N LYS A 101 -5.83 25.04 -8.32
CA LYS A 101 -5.17 26.28 -7.86
C LYS A 101 -5.82 27.54 -8.43
N SER A 102 -6.17 27.53 -9.72
CA SER A 102 -6.70 28.68 -10.45
C SER A 102 -8.24 28.73 -10.49
N SER A 103 -8.92 27.78 -9.83
CA SER A 103 -10.37 27.70 -9.81
C SER A 103 -11.00 28.93 -9.14
N ARG A 104 -12.24 29.27 -9.55
CA ARG A 104 -13.08 30.24 -8.83
C ARG A 104 -13.92 29.59 -7.73
N ASN A 105 -14.03 28.26 -7.74
CA ASN A 105 -14.79 27.53 -6.74
C ASN A 105 -13.93 27.33 -5.48
N LYS A 106 -14.44 27.79 -4.33
CA LYS A 106 -13.73 27.73 -3.05
C LYS A 106 -13.32 26.31 -2.66
N ASN A 107 -14.15 25.30 -2.93
CA ASN A 107 -13.83 23.91 -2.59
C ASN A 107 -12.66 23.38 -3.43
N CYS A 108 -12.56 23.77 -4.70
CA CYS A 108 -11.42 23.39 -5.55
C CYS A 108 -10.12 24.04 -5.07
N ILE A 109 -10.16 25.33 -4.69
CA ILE A 109 -9.01 26.04 -4.11
C ILE A 109 -8.61 25.39 -2.78
N THR A 110 -9.59 24.99 -1.95
CA THR A 110 -9.33 24.27 -0.71
C THR A 110 -8.64 22.95 -0.99
N VAL A 111 -9.09 22.15 -1.97
CA VAL A 111 -8.39 20.91 -2.38
C VAL A 111 -6.95 21.19 -2.78
N PHE A 112 -6.67 22.24 -3.56
CA PHE A 112 -5.30 22.64 -3.87
C PHE A 112 -4.49 22.97 -2.60
N THR A 113 -5.07 23.71 -1.66
CA THR A 113 -4.40 24.06 -0.39
C THR A 113 -4.08 22.81 0.43
N ILE A 114 -5.00 21.83 0.44
CA ILE A 114 -4.79 20.54 1.08
C ILE A 114 -3.67 19.76 0.37
N PHE A 115 -3.71 19.69 -0.96
CA PHE A 115 -2.66 19.08 -1.76
C PHE A 115 -1.29 19.69 -1.48
N ASP A 116 -1.16 21.02 -1.57
CA ASP A 116 0.10 21.74 -1.35
C ASP A 116 0.61 21.60 0.10
N SER A 117 -0.29 21.39 1.06
CA SER A 117 0.12 21.10 2.44
C SER A 117 0.83 19.74 2.56
N MET A 118 0.43 18.73 1.78
CA MET A 118 0.88 17.34 1.92
C MET A 118 1.94 16.94 0.91
N PHE A 119 1.83 17.47 -0.31
CA PHE A 119 2.61 17.06 -1.46
C PHE A 119 3.39 18.22 -2.07
N GLU A 120 4.48 17.86 -2.72
CA GLU A 120 5.21 18.70 -3.65
C GLU A 120 5.19 18.03 -5.02
N LEU A 121 4.90 18.82 -6.06
CA LEU A 121 4.85 18.36 -7.45
C LEU A 121 5.93 19.10 -8.24
N ASP A 122 6.88 18.35 -8.78
CA ASP A 122 7.94 18.86 -9.65
C ASP A 122 7.78 18.29 -11.06
N ILE A 123 7.86 19.16 -12.06
CA ILE A 123 7.78 18.82 -13.48
C ILE A 123 9.09 19.22 -14.15
N SER A 124 9.80 18.22 -14.66
CA SER A 124 11.04 18.42 -15.39
C SER A 124 10.99 17.69 -16.73
N TYR A 125 11.92 18.04 -17.63
CA TYR A 125 12.01 17.44 -18.95
C TYR A 125 13.41 16.87 -19.18
N GLY A 126 13.49 15.58 -19.51
CA GLY A 126 14.71 14.95 -19.99
C GLY A 126 14.76 15.03 -21.52
N GLU A 127 15.81 15.62 -22.06
CA GLU A 127 16.02 15.72 -23.51
C GLU A 127 17.12 14.77 -23.98
N ILE A 128 16.91 14.12 -25.12
CA ILE A 128 17.89 13.23 -25.74
C ILE A 128 18.04 13.53 -27.23
N ARG A 129 19.21 13.19 -27.78
CA ARG A 129 19.43 13.12 -29.21
C ARG A 129 19.41 11.65 -29.63
N ILE A 130 18.76 11.36 -30.75
CA ILE A 130 18.63 10.01 -31.30
C ILE A 130 19.22 10.05 -32.70
N ASP A 131 20.33 9.34 -32.91
CA ASP A 131 20.95 9.20 -34.22
C ASP A 131 20.00 8.50 -35.20
N GLU A 132 20.09 8.83 -36.50
CA GLU A 132 19.20 8.30 -37.54
C GLU A 132 19.14 6.77 -37.56
N LYS A 133 20.30 6.11 -37.46
CA LYS A 133 20.38 4.63 -37.41
C LYS A 133 19.72 4.03 -36.17
N PHE A 134 19.69 4.77 -35.07
CA PHE A 134 19.06 4.31 -33.83
C PHE A 134 17.56 4.61 -33.80
N LEU A 135 17.12 5.68 -34.46
CA LEU A 135 15.72 6.08 -34.54
C LEU A 135 14.82 4.95 -35.05
N ASP A 136 15.27 4.17 -36.03
CA ASP A 136 14.50 3.03 -36.54
C ASP A 136 14.25 1.97 -35.46
N LYS A 137 15.25 1.70 -34.60
CA LYS A 137 15.07 0.78 -33.46
C LYS A 137 14.12 1.36 -32.41
N VAL A 138 14.23 2.66 -32.11
CA VAL A 138 13.35 3.34 -31.15
C VAL A 138 11.90 3.33 -31.64
N LYS A 139 11.66 3.60 -32.92
CA LYS A 139 10.33 3.51 -33.53
C LYS A 139 9.73 2.11 -33.34
N ILE A 140 10.52 1.06 -33.60
CA ILE A 140 10.06 -0.33 -33.40
C ILE A 140 9.70 -0.58 -31.92
N TRP A 141 10.54 -0.16 -30.98
CA TRP A 141 10.26 -0.33 -29.54
C TRP A 141 8.99 0.38 -29.08
N LEU A 142 8.69 1.53 -29.68
CA LEU A 142 7.51 2.34 -29.38
C LEU A 142 6.31 2.01 -30.28
N ASN A 143 6.29 0.81 -30.89
CA ASN A 143 5.23 0.31 -31.77
C ASN A 143 4.89 1.27 -32.93
N ASN A 144 5.89 1.98 -33.45
CA ASN A 144 5.77 3.00 -34.50
C ASN A 144 4.76 4.11 -34.18
N ASN A 145 4.44 4.34 -32.90
CA ASN A 145 3.52 5.40 -32.50
C ASN A 145 4.23 6.76 -32.61
N PRO A 146 3.75 7.70 -33.46
CA PRO A 146 4.42 8.97 -33.70
C PRO A 146 4.46 9.87 -32.46
N ASP A 147 3.45 9.82 -31.59
CA ASP A 147 3.41 10.62 -30.36
C ASP A 147 4.47 10.13 -29.37
N TYR A 148 4.63 8.82 -29.20
CA TYR A 148 5.66 8.27 -28.34
C TYR A 148 7.08 8.53 -28.87
N VAL A 149 7.27 8.46 -30.19
CA VAL A 149 8.55 8.80 -30.82
C VAL A 149 8.88 10.28 -30.61
N LYS A 150 7.89 11.18 -30.72
CA LYS A 150 8.06 12.60 -30.39
C LYS A 150 8.41 12.80 -28.92
N GLN A 151 7.71 12.13 -28.01
CA GLN A 151 7.99 12.16 -26.58
C GLN A 151 9.38 11.62 -26.24
N ALA A 152 9.94 10.69 -27.04
CA ALA A 152 11.26 10.13 -26.79
C ALA A 152 12.35 11.21 -26.77
N TYR A 153 12.28 12.20 -27.66
CA TYR A 153 13.24 13.32 -27.73
C TYR A 153 13.16 14.27 -26.54
N LYS A 154 11.95 14.49 -25.99
CA LYS A 154 11.70 15.36 -24.85
C LYS A 154 10.68 14.71 -23.92
N GLN A 155 11.19 14.04 -22.91
CA GLN A 155 10.41 13.22 -21.99
C GLN A 155 10.00 14.04 -20.77
N LYS A 156 8.70 14.07 -20.49
CA LYS A 156 8.18 14.64 -19.24
C LYS A 156 8.48 13.71 -18.08
N ILE A 157 9.03 14.26 -17.01
CA ILE A 157 9.31 13.60 -15.74
C ILE A 157 8.49 14.31 -14.68
N ILE A 158 7.64 13.55 -13.99
CA ILE A 158 6.76 14.04 -12.93
C ILE A 158 7.28 13.45 -11.62
N LYS A 159 7.60 14.30 -10.65
CA LYS A 159 7.98 13.87 -9.31
C LYS A 159 6.94 14.34 -8.31
N ILE A 160 6.51 13.43 -7.44
CA ILE A 160 5.61 13.73 -6.35
C ILE A 160 6.30 13.33 -5.06
N TYR A 161 6.47 14.28 -4.16
CA TYR A 161 7.05 14.07 -2.84
C TYR A 161 5.99 14.28 -1.77
N ASN A 162 5.85 13.35 -0.83
CA ASN A 162 4.98 13.52 0.33
C ASN A 162 5.79 14.06 1.52
N LYS A 163 5.44 15.27 1.94
CA LYS A 163 6.12 16.07 2.97
C LYS A 163 6.04 15.45 4.37
N PHE A 164 5.13 14.50 4.59
CA PHE A 164 4.91 13.85 5.88
C PHE A 164 5.44 12.43 5.93
N HIS A 165 5.37 11.68 4.84
CA HIS A 165 5.97 10.33 4.76
C HIS A 165 7.46 10.34 4.43
N ASN A 166 7.93 11.42 3.79
CA ASN A 166 9.25 11.52 3.16
C ASN A 166 9.47 10.49 2.03
N ASP A 167 8.39 10.02 1.41
CA ASP A 167 8.44 9.17 0.22
C ASP A 167 8.34 10.04 -1.04
N GLU A 168 9.15 9.72 -2.06
CA GLU A 168 9.15 10.36 -3.38
C GLU A 168 8.81 9.32 -4.45
N MET A 169 7.93 9.67 -5.38
CA MET A 169 7.65 8.87 -6.57
C MET A 169 7.97 9.64 -7.84
N ILE A 170 8.60 8.95 -8.79
CA ILE A 170 8.99 9.50 -10.08
C ILE A 170 8.26 8.76 -11.20
N TYR A 171 7.48 9.51 -11.97
CA TYR A 171 6.75 9.01 -13.13
C TYR A 171 7.37 9.54 -14.42
N ASN A 172 7.57 8.63 -15.36
CA ASN A 172 7.89 8.94 -16.74
C ASN A 172 6.93 8.12 -17.62
N PRO A 173 5.95 8.75 -18.29
CA PRO A 173 4.93 8.05 -19.10
C PRO A 173 5.53 7.13 -20.18
N LEU A 174 6.69 7.48 -20.72
CA LEU A 174 7.37 6.70 -21.76
C LEU A 174 8.10 5.48 -21.19
N ARG A 175 8.51 5.50 -19.92
CA ARG A 175 9.30 4.42 -19.29
C ARG A 175 8.58 3.08 -19.32
N GLY A 176 7.25 3.07 -19.18
CA GLY A 176 6.43 1.86 -19.27
C GLY A 176 6.42 1.22 -20.66
N LYS A 177 6.84 1.94 -21.71
CA LYS A 177 6.87 1.47 -23.11
C LYS A 177 8.23 0.92 -23.53
N ARG A 178 9.20 0.83 -22.61
CA ARG A 178 10.51 0.26 -22.92
C ARG A 178 10.38 -1.20 -23.39
N PRO A 179 11.27 -1.66 -24.28
CA PRO A 179 11.27 -3.06 -24.69
C PRO A 179 11.46 -3.97 -23.47
N GLN A 180 10.60 -4.97 -23.33
CA GLN A 180 10.69 -5.99 -22.28
C GLN A 180 11.27 -7.28 -22.85
N ALA A 181 11.97 -8.05 -22.02
CA ALA A 181 12.42 -9.38 -22.40
C ALA A 181 11.19 -10.26 -22.69
N LYS A 182 11.18 -10.94 -23.84
CA LYS A 182 10.10 -11.88 -24.18
C LYS A 182 10.13 -13.03 -23.16
N GLN A 183 9.07 -13.18 -22.38
CA GLN A 183 8.92 -14.36 -21.55
C GLN A 183 8.64 -15.59 -22.44
N ILE A 184 9.43 -16.64 -22.24
CA ILE A 184 9.40 -17.87 -23.03
C ILE A 184 8.22 -18.77 -22.62
N VAL A 185 7.75 -18.64 -21.39
CA VAL A 185 6.66 -19.46 -20.81
C VAL A 185 5.57 -18.55 -20.28
N SER A 186 4.30 -18.91 -20.53
CA SER A 186 3.14 -18.25 -19.94
C SER A 186 3.22 -18.33 -18.41
N GLU A 187 3.27 -17.17 -17.74
CA GLU A 187 3.34 -17.11 -16.26
C GLU A 187 2.19 -17.87 -15.61
N LYS A 188 1.00 -17.80 -16.20
CA LYS A 188 -0.19 -18.51 -15.72
C LYS A 188 0.03 -20.03 -15.69
N ASN A 189 0.56 -20.60 -16.77
CA ASN A 189 0.79 -22.05 -16.83
C ASN A 189 1.85 -22.50 -15.83
N HIS A 190 2.89 -21.68 -15.64
CA HIS A 190 3.92 -21.94 -14.64
C HIS A 190 3.33 -21.92 -13.21
N SER A 191 2.51 -20.92 -12.88
CA SER A 191 1.86 -20.84 -11.58
C SER A 191 0.92 -22.02 -11.32
N LEU A 192 0.06 -22.37 -12.29
CA LEU A 192 -0.84 -23.53 -12.16
C LEU A 192 -0.09 -24.84 -11.95
N LYS A 193 1.05 -25.02 -12.63
CA LYS A 193 1.90 -26.20 -12.45
C LYS A 193 2.46 -26.30 -11.03
N ILE A 194 3.01 -25.20 -10.49
CA ILE A 194 3.55 -25.19 -9.12
C ILE A 194 2.46 -25.50 -8.09
N ILE A 195 1.25 -24.94 -8.27
CA ILE A 195 0.10 -25.17 -7.37
C ILE A 195 -0.30 -26.64 -7.37
N GLU A 196 -0.32 -27.30 -8.53
CA GLU A 196 -0.67 -28.71 -8.60
C GLU A 196 0.41 -29.59 -7.98
N GLU A 197 1.69 -29.32 -8.28
CA GLU A 197 2.82 -30.08 -7.77
C GLU A 197 2.96 -29.99 -6.23
N SER A 198 2.54 -28.88 -5.61
CA SER A 198 2.63 -28.69 -4.16
C SER A 198 1.58 -29.43 -3.34
N LYS A 199 0.47 -29.91 -3.93
CA LYS A 199 -0.65 -30.49 -3.17
C LYS A 199 -0.30 -31.75 -2.40
N SER A 200 0.48 -32.64 -3.02
CA SER A 200 0.71 -34.00 -2.51
C SER A 200 1.53 -34.05 -1.23
N SER A 201 2.42 -33.07 -1.04
CA SER A 201 3.31 -32.95 0.13
C SER A 201 2.94 -31.78 1.05
N CYS A 202 1.78 -31.15 0.85
CA CYS A 202 1.40 -29.97 1.61
C CYS A 202 0.95 -30.32 3.04
N ASP A 203 1.62 -29.76 4.03
CA ASP A 203 1.28 -29.92 5.45
C ASP A 203 -0.03 -29.22 5.83
N PHE A 204 -0.47 -28.24 5.03
CA PHE A 204 -1.66 -27.43 5.30
C PHE A 204 -2.95 -28.02 4.71
N CYS A 205 -2.86 -29.07 3.91
CA CYS A 205 -4.04 -29.74 3.36
C CYS A 205 -4.83 -30.49 4.45
N GLU A 206 -6.12 -30.70 4.19
CA GLU A 206 -7.09 -31.26 5.16
C GLU A 206 -6.63 -32.58 5.80
N GLN A 207 -5.93 -33.43 5.05
CA GLN A 207 -5.42 -34.71 5.55
C GLN A 207 -4.23 -34.58 6.51
N ASN A 208 -3.52 -33.44 6.51
CA ASN A 208 -2.23 -33.28 7.19
C ASN A 208 -2.25 -32.20 8.29
N TYR A 209 -3.09 -31.17 8.20
CA TYR A 209 -2.92 -29.96 9.04
C TYR A 209 -2.95 -30.23 10.54
N LYS A 210 -3.75 -31.20 11.02
CA LYS A 210 -3.84 -31.52 12.45
C LYS A 210 -2.58 -32.16 13.03
N ILE A 211 -1.78 -32.83 12.21
CA ILE A 211 -0.58 -33.58 12.64
C ILE A 211 0.71 -32.85 12.26
N ASN A 212 0.70 -32.08 11.16
CA ASN A 212 1.89 -31.43 10.61
C ASN A 212 1.95 -29.91 10.85
N THR A 213 1.05 -29.35 11.66
CA THR A 213 1.12 -27.93 12.04
C THR A 213 1.01 -27.74 13.56
N ALA A 214 1.70 -26.73 14.07
CA ALA A 214 1.69 -26.42 15.50
C ALA A 214 0.39 -25.70 15.92
N ASN A 215 0.01 -25.86 17.18
CA ASN A 215 -1.07 -25.12 17.81
C ASN A 215 -0.51 -23.95 18.63
N GLU A 216 -1.30 -22.89 18.80
CA GLU A 216 -1.04 -21.91 19.87
C GLU A 216 -1.38 -22.52 21.24
N ILE A 217 -0.98 -21.86 22.33
CA ILE A 217 -1.27 -22.32 23.70
C ILE A 217 -2.78 -22.38 24.05
N PHE A 218 -3.61 -21.79 23.19
CA PHE A 218 -5.06 -21.80 23.29
C PHE A 218 -5.72 -22.68 22.22
N ASP A 219 -4.95 -23.64 21.70
CA ASP A 219 -5.32 -24.55 20.64
C ASP A 219 -5.65 -23.83 19.31
N ARG A 220 -6.26 -24.58 18.40
CA ARG A 220 -6.63 -24.14 17.07
C ARG A 220 -7.99 -23.46 17.08
N LEU A 221 -8.10 -22.34 16.40
CA LEU A 221 -9.38 -21.76 16.01
C LEU A 221 -9.74 -22.32 14.63
N GLU A 222 -10.96 -22.81 14.46
CA GLU A 222 -11.41 -23.45 13.22
C GLU A 222 -12.78 -22.95 12.78
N THR A 223 -12.96 -22.83 11.47
CA THR A 223 -14.24 -22.66 10.79
C THR A 223 -14.37 -23.75 9.71
N PRO A 224 -15.53 -23.85 9.03
CA PRO A 224 -15.65 -24.70 7.86
C PRO A 224 -14.75 -24.32 6.68
N LEU A 225 -14.19 -23.11 6.63
CA LEU A 225 -13.42 -22.60 5.48
C LEU A 225 -11.95 -22.29 5.80
N SER A 226 -11.59 -22.09 7.07
CA SER A 226 -10.22 -21.81 7.48
C SER A 226 -9.90 -22.32 8.89
N TYR A 227 -8.61 -22.29 9.24
CA TYR A 227 -8.14 -22.65 10.58
C TYR A 227 -6.86 -21.88 10.95
N SER A 228 -6.57 -21.74 12.24
CA SER A 228 -5.30 -21.15 12.71
C SER A 228 -4.20 -22.19 12.86
N ALA A 229 -2.93 -21.80 12.78
CA ALA A 229 -1.79 -22.62 13.17
C ALA A 229 -0.73 -21.73 13.80
N ALA A 230 -0.08 -22.14 14.89
CA ALA A 230 1.07 -21.40 15.38
C ALA A 230 2.19 -21.44 14.34
N ASN A 231 2.82 -20.30 14.07
CA ASN A 231 4.00 -20.30 13.24
C ASN A 231 5.14 -20.98 14.03
N THR A 232 5.71 -22.06 13.48
CA THR A 232 6.83 -22.78 14.13
C THR A 232 8.09 -21.91 14.24
N PHE A 233 8.24 -20.94 13.34
CA PHE A 233 9.37 -20.01 13.29
C PHE A 233 8.88 -18.58 13.51
N LYS A 234 8.45 -18.30 14.75
CA LYS A 234 7.92 -16.99 15.14
C LYS A 234 8.96 -15.88 14.95
N TYR A 235 8.55 -14.75 14.37
CA TYR A 235 9.36 -13.52 14.36
C TYR A 235 8.96 -12.56 15.47
N ASP A 236 7.78 -12.77 16.08
CA ASP A 236 7.28 -12.02 17.23
C ASP A 236 6.58 -12.97 18.22
N LYS A 237 6.40 -12.52 19.46
CA LYS A 237 5.82 -13.29 20.57
C LYS A 237 4.53 -13.99 20.16
N TRP A 238 3.60 -13.21 19.61
CA TRP A 238 2.38 -13.71 19.01
C TRP A 238 2.55 -13.69 17.51
N HIS A 239 2.71 -14.87 16.90
CA HIS A 239 2.81 -15.05 15.46
C HIS A 239 2.20 -16.41 15.08
N SER A 240 1.14 -16.35 14.28
CA SER A 240 0.37 -17.48 13.78
C SER A 240 0.09 -17.33 12.29
N LEU A 241 -0.44 -18.41 11.72
CA LEU A 241 -0.97 -18.49 10.38
C LEU A 241 -2.50 -18.62 10.47
N ILE A 242 -3.22 -18.00 9.54
CA ILE A 242 -4.62 -18.29 9.25
C ILE A 242 -4.69 -18.91 7.86
N VAL A 243 -5.03 -20.18 7.80
CA VAL A 243 -4.87 -21.03 6.62
C VAL A 243 -6.23 -21.35 6.04
N SER A 244 -6.40 -21.10 4.74
CA SER A 244 -7.62 -21.50 4.04
C SER A 244 -7.70 -23.03 3.95
N ARG A 245 -8.88 -23.63 3.90
CA ARG A 245 -9.00 -25.05 3.52
C ARG A 245 -8.79 -25.26 2.01
N ASN A 246 -8.84 -24.20 1.21
CA ASN A 246 -8.56 -24.22 -0.21
C ASN A 246 -7.06 -24.07 -0.49
N HIS A 247 -6.47 -25.08 -1.13
CA HIS A 247 -5.04 -25.10 -1.47
C HIS A 247 -4.66 -24.08 -2.55
N ASP A 248 -5.57 -23.76 -3.47
CA ASP A 248 -5.26 -22.97 -4.67
C ASP A 248 -5.38 -21.45 -4.39
N PRO A 249 -4.25 -20.71 -4.31
CA PRO A 249 -4.27 -19.28 -4.02
C PRO A 249 -4.81 -18.44 -5.18
N LEU A 250 -4.98 -19.00 -6.38
CA LEU A 250 -5.51 -18.30 -7.55
C LEU A 250 -7.02 -18.53 -7.74
N ASN A 251 -7.61 -19.45 -6.96
CA ASN A 251 -9.02 -19.82 -7.04
C ASN A 251 -9.73 -19.68 -5.69
N LEU A 252 -9.45 -18.60 -4.97
CA LEU A 252 -10.17 -18.23 -3.76
C LEU A 252 -11.48 -17.53 -4.09
N LYS A 253 -12.52 -17.85 -3.32
CA LYS A 253 -13.83 -17.21 -3.37
C LYS A 253 -13.93 -16.08 -2.34
N GLU A 254 -14.91 -15.20 -2.53
CA GLU A 254 -15.15 -14.06 -1.65
C GLU A 254 -15.39 -14.53 -0.20
N GLU A 255 -16.21 -15.55 -0.01
CA GLU A 255 -16.53 -16.10 1.31
C GLU A 255 -15.31 -16.68 2.03
N GLU A 256 -14.33 -17.21 1.29
CA GLU A 256 -13.10 -17.75 1.86
C GLU A 256 -12.19 -16.64 2.38
N ILE A 257 -12.06 -15.53 1.64
CA ILE A 257 -11.29 -14.37 2.10
C ILE A 257 -11.96 -13.72 3.32
N ILE A 258 -13.28 -13.54 3.28
CA ILE A 258 -14.04 -12.99 4.42
C ILE A 258 -13.87 -13.87 5.67
N ASP A 259 -13.93 -15.19 5.51
CA ASP A 259 -13.76 -16.14 6.63
C ASP A 259 -12.35 -16.08 7.21
N MET A 260 -11.30 -16.07 6.39
CA MET A 260 -9.92 -15.94 6.87
C MET A 260 -9.68 -14.62 7.63
N TYR A 261 -10.27 -13.52 7.16
CA TYR A 261 -10.21 -12.24 7.86
C TYR A 261 -10.96 -12.34 9.20
N SER A 262 -12.19 -12.86 9.19
CA SER A 262 -12.98 -13.03 10.41
C SER A 262 -12.26 -13.90 11.45
N LEU A 263 -11.64 -15.00 11.03
CA LEU A 263 -10.86 -15.87 11.91
C LEU A 263 -9.59 -15.18 12.43
N SER A 264 -8.94 -14.34 11.61
CA SER A 264 -7.82 -13.49 12.05
C SER A 264 -8.25 -12.55 13.18
N TRP A 265 -9.44 -11.95 13.06
CA TRP A 265 -9.99 -11.08 14.10
C TRP A 265 -10.31 -11.84 15.40
N GLU A 266 -10.88 -13.04 15.30
CA GLU A 266 -11.06 -13.92 16.48
C GLU A 266 -9.72 -14.28 17.13
N TRP A 267 -8.69 -14.53 16.32
CA TRP A 267 -7.34 -14.80 16.81
C TRP A 267 -6.76 -13.61 17.58
N PHE A 268 -6.87 -12.38 17.05
CA PHE A 268 -6.40 -11.18 17.76
C PHE A 268 -7.12 -10.96 19.10
N LYS A 269 -8.44 -11.18 19.15
CA LYS A 269 -9.21 -11.13 20.41
C LYS A 269 -8.74 -12.18 21.40
N LYS A 270 -8.46 -13.41 20.91
CA LYS A 270 -7.99 -14.50 21.77
C LYS A 270 -6.62 -14.19 22.35
N VAL A 271 -5.68 -13.70 21.54
CA VAL A 271 -4.37 -13.22 22.01
C VAL A 271 -4.54 -12.11 23.04
N SER A 272 -5.32 -11.07 22.74
CA SER A 272 -5.57 -9.95 23.67
C SER A 272 -6.18 -10.40 25.01
N SER A 273 -7.00 -11.47 25.01
CA SER A 273 -7.60 -12.01 26.24
C SER A 273 -6.60 -12.73 27.15
N ILE A 274 -5.54 -13.29 26.58
CA ILE A 274 -4.50 -14.05 27.28
C ILE A 274 -3.33 -13.15 27.65
N ASP A 275 -3.01 -12.21 26.76
CA ASP A 275 -1.97 -11.21 26.92
C ASP A 275 -2.53 -9.82 26.62
N PRO A 276 -3.07 -9.13 27.63
CA PRO A 276 -3.60 -7.78 27.48
C PRO A 276 -2.57 -6.71 27.08
N SER A 277 -1.27 -7.04 27.08
CA SER A 277 -0.22 -6.13 26.60
C SER A 277 -0.11 -6.11 25.07
N ALA A 278 -0.47 -7.22 24.40
CA ALA A 278 -0.48 -7.33 22.94
C ALA A 278 -1.61 -6.46 22.36
N LYS A 279 -1.26 -5.38 21.67
CA LYS A 279 -2.21 -4.33 21.24
C LYS A 279 -2.04 -3.87 19.80
N PHE A 280 -0.97 -4.29 19.14
CA PHE A 280 -0.61 -3.81 17.81
C PHE A 280 -0.71 -4.97 16.81
N PRO A 281 -1.89 -5.24 16.24
CA PRO A 281 -2.09 -6.33 15.30
C PRO A 281 -1.47 -6.03 13.93
N GLU A 282 -0.96 -7.08 13.30
CA GLU A 282 -0.55 -7.08 11.90
C GLU A 282 -1.07 -8.33 11.18
N LEU A 283 -1.43 -8.14 9.91
CA LEU A 283 -1.87 -9.19 9.01
C LEU A 283 -1.11 -9.04 7.69
N ILE A 284 -0.41 -10.09 7.30
CA ILE A 284 0.39 -10.16 6.07
C ILE A 284 -0.11 -11.31 5.21
N TRP A 285 -0.14 -11.12 3.89
CA TRP A 285 -0.41 -12.19 2.94
C TRP A 285 0.59 -12.18 1.81
N ASP A 286 1.41 -13.23 1.76
CA ASP A 286 2.28 -13.51 0.61
C ASP A 286 1.63 -14.61 -0.25
N ALA A 287 1.29 -14.29 -1.49
CA ALA A 287 0.71 -15.24 -2.44
C ALA A 287 1.74 -15.65 -3.50
N MET A 288 2.05 -16.94 -3.60
CA MET A 288 3.01 -17.54 -4.55
C MET A 288 4.50 -17.20 -4.30
N PRO A 289 5.46 -18.02 -4.77
CA PRO A 289 6.89 -17.86 -4.43
C PRO A 289 7.50 -16.54 -4.87
N LYS A 290 7.01 -15.96 -5.99
CA LYS A 290 7.49 -14.67 -6.45
C LYS A 290 7.28 -13.61 -5.39
N SER A 291 6.21 -13.68 -4.58
CA SER A 291 5.91 -12.71 -3.52
C SER A 291 6.67 -12.92 -2.21
N GLY A 292 7.40 -14.02 -2.05
CA GLY A 292 8.09 -14.38 -0.80
C GLY A 292 7.44 -15.52 -0.03
N ALA A 293 6.28 -16.03 -0.47
CA ALA A 293 5.62 -17.16 0.15
C ALA A 293 6.50 -18.42 0.14
N SER A 294 6.76 -18.99 1.31
CA SER A 294 7.50 -20.26 1.46
C SER A 294 6.61 -21.49 1.28
N GLN A 295 5.29 -21.32 1.42
CA GLN A 295 4.27 -22.36 1.22
C GLN A 295 3.30 -21.88 0.15
N ILE A 296 2.93 -22.76 -0.79
CA ILE A 296 2.01 -22.41 -1.89
C ILE A 296 0.57 -22.27 -1.40
N HIS A 297 0.19 -23.12 -0.44
CA HIS A 297 -1.15 -23.16 0.13
C HIS A 297 -1.52 -21.81 0.75
N THR A 298 -2.72 -21.32 0.44
CA THR A 298 -3.21 -20.00 0.90
C THR A 298 -3.18 -19.85 2.42
N HIS A 299 -2.41 -18.88 2.91
CA HIS A 299 -2.39 -18.51 4.32
C HIS A 299 -2.10 -17.02 4.50
N LEU A 300 -2.71 -16.44 5.54
CA LEU A 300 -2.33 -15.16 6.11
C LEU A 300 -1.38 -15.41 7.28
N GLN A 301 -0.46 -14.49 7.52
CA GLN A 301 0.31 -14.42 8.75
C GLN A 301 -0.33 -13.37 9.64
N VAL A 302 -0.55 -13.71 10.91
CA VAL A 302 -1.12 -12.80 11.92
C VAL A 302 -0.15 -12.68 13.08
N SER A 303 0.09 -11.45 13.54
CA SER A 303 1.00 -11.15 14.63
C SER A 303 0.45 -10.03 15.52
N MET A 304 0.94 -9.96 16.76
CA MET A 304 0.63 -8.85 17.67
C MET A 304 1.83 -8.48 18.53
N ASP A 305 2.27 -7.22 18.42
CA ASP A 305 3.31 -6.62 19.27
C ASP A 305 2.69 -5.97 20.52
N ASP A 306 3.48 -5.86 21.60
CA ASP A 306 3.07 -5.33 22.90
C ASP A 306 3.40 -3.83 23.10
N LYS A 307 4.22 -3.25 22.23
CA LYS A 307 4.81 -1.91 22.39
C LYS A 307 4.53 -0.97 21.24
N ASN A 308 4.58 -1.41 19.99
CA ASN A 308 4.52 -0.53 18.83
C ASN A 308 3.81 -1.16 17.62
N TYR A 309 3.26 -0.30 16.78
CA TYR A 309 2.93 -0.66 15.39
C TYR A 309 4.18 -1.08 14.61
N TYR A 310 4.02 -2.06 13.74
CA TYR A 310 5.05 -2.49 12.78
C TYR A 310 5.43 -1.36 11.82
N GLY A 311 6.64 -1.45 11.26
CA GLY A 311 7.39 -0.30 10.73
C GLY A 311 6.61 0.66 9.82
N ILE A 312 5.89 0.15 8.82
CA ILE A 312 5.12 1.02 7.90
C ILE A 312 3.98 1.74 8.63
N MET A 313 3.22 1.04 9.49
CA MET A 313 2.09 1.61 10.22
C MET A 313 2.55 2.64 11.25
N ARG A 314 3.72 2.43 11.86
CA ARG A 314 4.35 3.44 12.71
C ARG A 314 4.68 4.72 11.94
N ARG A 315 5.18 4.62 10.69
CA ARG A 315 5.41 5.80 9.84
C ARG A 315 4.12 6.55 9.53
N TRP A 316 3.02 5.85 9.25
CA TRP A 316 1.70 6.46 9.05
C TRP A 316 1.21 7.20 10.28
N LEU A 317 1.30 6.58 11.47
CA LEU A 317 0.93 7.23 12.72
C LEU A 317 1.71 8.53 12.96
N GLU A 318 3.03 8.48 12.81
CA GLU A 318 3.88 9.65 13.03
C GLU A 318 3.65 10.76 11.99
N ALA A 319 3.37 10.38 10.72
CA ALA A 319 2.96 11.32 9.69
C ALA A 319 1.66 12.03 10.07
N SER A 320 0.65 11.27 10.51
CA SER A 320 -0.63 11.81 10.99
C SER A 320 -0.47 12.74 12.18
N GLU A 321 0.38 12.40 13.16
CA GLU A 321 0.65 13.25 14.33
C GLU A 321 1.33 14.57 13.95
N ARG A 322 2.36 14.52 13.08
CA ARG A 322 3.02 15.73 12.57
C ARG A 322 2.06 16.61 11.79
N TYR A 323 1.23 15.99 10.94
CA TYR A 323 0.26 16.69 10.12
C TYR A 323 -0.79 17.41 10.94
N PHE A 324 -1.38 16.70 11.91
CA PHE A 324 -2.30 17.29 12.87
C PHE A 324 -1.64 18.40 13.69
N GLY A 325 -0.37 18.20 14.07
CA GLY A 325 0.46 19.20 14.73
C GLY A 325 0.49 20.54 13.96
N ALA A 326 0.75 20.46 12.65
CA ALA A 326 0.90 21.60 11.76
C ALA A 326 -0.43 22.25 11.33
N PHE A 327 -1.44 21.44 10.98
CA PHE A 327 -2.66 21.93 10.31
C PHE A 327 -3.94 21.77 11.11
N LYS A 328 -3.93 21.00 12.20
CA LYS A 328 -5.12 20.67 13.01
C LYS A 328 -6.23 19.98 12.20
N ARG A 329 -5.84 19.15 11.23
CA ARG A 329 -6.74 18.33 10.40
C ARG A 329 -6.32 16.88 10.44
N ASP A 330 -7.25 15.99 10.10
CA ASP A 330 -6.95 14.56 9.99
C ASP A 330 -6.19 14.28 8.69
N PHE A 331 -5.08 13.55 8.82
CA PHE A 331 -4.19 13.26 7.70
C PHE A 331 -4.81 12.29 6.69
N LEU A 332 -5.54 11.27 7.15
CA LEU A 332 -6.14 10.27 6.26
C LEU A 332 -7.35 10.85 5.55
N ASP A 333 -8.17 11.66 6.22
CA ASP A 333 -9.31 12.34 5.58
C ASP A 333 -8.84 13.24 4.42
N ASP A 334 -7.81 14.05 4.65
CA ASP A 334 -7.21 14.90 3.62
C ASP A 334 -6.53 14.09 2.51
N PHE A 335 -5.83 13.01 2.87
CA PHE A 335 -5.24 12.08 1.91
C PHE A 335 -6.33 11.50 1.00
N ILE A 336 -7.41 10.96 1.55
CA ILE A 336 -8.54 10.40 0.81
C ILE A 336 -9.19 11.47 -0.06
N LEU A 337 -9.40 12.67 0.47
CA LEU A 337 -10.02 13.78 -0.26
C LEU A 337 -9.24 14.17 -1.52
N ILE A 338 -7.90 14.30 -1.42
CA ILE A 338 -7.04 14.60 -2.57
C ILE A 338 -7.22 13.53 -3.65
N HIS A 339 -7.10 12.25 -3.28
CA HIS A 339 -7.20 11.15 -4.23
C HIS A 339 -8.61 11.05 -4.84
N LYS A 340 -9.66 11.28 -4.04
CA LYS A 340 -11.03 11.35 -4.54
C LYS A 340 -11.24 12.49 -5.53
N ALA A 341 -10.70 13.69 -5.23
CA ALA A 341 -10.80 14.85 -6.11
C ALA A 341 -10.07 14.64 -7.45
N LEU A 342 -8.96 13.90 -7.44
CA LEU A 342 -8.21 13.50 -8.62
C LEU A 342 -8.81 12.29 -9.36
N GLY A 343 -9.88 11.69 -8.83
CA GLY A 343 -10.50 10.50 -9.40
C GLY A 343 -9.74 9.19 -9.17
N LEU A 344 -8.76 9.21 -8.26
CA LEU A 344 -7.87 8.11 -7.85
C LEU A 344 -8.38 7.36 -6.61
N ALA A 345 -9.66 7.53 -6.26
CA ALA A 345 -10.31 6.80 -5.18
C ALA A 345 -11.62 6.15 -5.65
N TYR A 346 -11.92 4.99 -5.08
CA TYR A 346 -13.23 4.34 -5.12
C TYR A 346 -13.76 4.18 -3.69
N GLU A 347 -15.04 4.41 -3.47
CA GLU A 347 -15.67 4.44 -2.15
C GLU A 347 -16.80 3.40 -2.07
N LEU A 348 -16.83 2.63 -0.99
CA LEU A 348 -17.90 1.69 -0.65
C LEU A 348 -18.08 1.66 0.86
N ASN A 349 -19.27 2.01 1.36
CA ASN A 349 -19.61 1.99 2.79
C ASN A 349 -18.54 2.63 3.71
N ASN A 350 -18.11 3.85 3.40
CA ASN A 350 -17.04 4.58 4.12
C ASN A 350 -15.66 3.89 4.13
N CYS A 351 -15.46 2.90 3.26
CA CYS A 351 -14.14 2.35 2.95
C CYS A 351 -13.70 2.84 1.57
N TYR A 352 -12.41 3.12 1.45
CA TYR A 352 -11.81 3.75 0.29
C TYR A 352 -10.71 2.88 -0.29
N VAL A 353 -10.82 2.57 -1.57
CA VAL A 353 -9.72 2.01 -2.38
C VAL A 353 -8.98 3.18 -3.01
N ILE A 354 -7.71 3.36 -2.68
CA ILE A 354 -6.88 4.47 -3.10
C ILE A 354 -5.75 3.98 -4.03
N PHE A 355 -5.65 4.62 -5.19
CA PHE A 355 -4.49 4.54 -6.08
C PHE A 355 -3.56 5.68 -5.73
N SER A 356 -2.61 5.40 -4.83
CA SER A 356 -1.74 6.42 -4.23
C SER A 356 -0.97 7.24 -5.28
N LEU A 357 -0.80 8.54 -5.02
CA LEU A 357 0.14 9.41 -5.73
C LEU A 357 1.61 9.09 -5.45
N ILE A 358 1.87 8.32 -4.40
CA ILE A 358 3.21 7.90 -3.95
C ILE A 358 3.24 6.39 -3.66
N PRO A 359 2.90 5.53 -4.65
CA PRO A 359 2.91 4.10 -4.44
C PRO A 359 4.34 3.60 -4.18
N LEU A 360 4.52 2.72 -3.19
CA LEU A 360 5.84 2.13 -2.91
C LEU A 360 6.17 0.99 -3.89
N LYS A 361 5.15 0.38 -4.49
CA LYS A 361 5.27 -0.70 -5.49
C LYS A 361 4.44 -0.42 -6.73
N ASP A 362 4.84 -1.04 -7.84
CA ASP A 362 4.01 -1.08 -9.05
C ASP A 362 2.66 -1.73 -8.72
N ASN A 363 1.56 -1.16 -9.24
CA ASN A 363 0.19 -1.63 -9.02
C ASN A 363 -0.25 -1.65 -7.53
N GLU A 364 0.40 -0.86 -6.68
CA GLU A 364 -0.02 -0.71 -5.28
C GLU A 364 -1.41 -0.10 -5.17
N VAL A 365 -2.20 -0.70 -4.29
CA VAL A 365 -3.54 -0.25 -3.93
C VAL A 365 -3.62 -0.22 -2.41
N MET A 366 -4.15 0.88 -1.87
CA MET A 366 -4.45 0.97 -0.45
C MET A 366 -5.95 0.81 -0.23
N ILE A 367 -6.35 0.10 0.82
CA ILE A 367 -7.73 0.04 1.28
C ILE A 367 -7.77 0.62 2.68
N ILE A 368 -8.54 1.69 2.87
CA ILE A 368 -8.67 2.41 4.13
C ILE A 368 -10.13 2.32 4.56
N GLY A 369 -10.41 1.92 5.79
CA GLY A 369 -11.73 1.98 6.38
C GLY A 369 -11.71 2.76 7.68
N ASP A 370 -12.90 3.05 8.21
CA ASP A 370 -13.03 3.63 9.53
C ASP A 370 -12.96 2.55 10.64
N ASN A 371 -13.04 3.00 11.88
CA ASN A 371 -13.01 2.15 13.07
C ASN A 371 -14.34 1.44 13.38
N ASP A 372 -15.36 1.50 12.51
CA ASP A 372 -16.59 0.72 12.66
C ASP A 372 -16.28 -0.77 12.39
N PRO A 373 -16.69 -1.71 13.28
CA PRO A 373 -16.56 -3.14 13.02
C PRO A 373 -17.11 -3.61 11.65
N LYS A 374 -18.10 -2.91 11.09
CA LYS A 374 -18.65 -3.18 9.74
C LYS A 374 -17.67 -2.84 8.62
N SER A 375 -16.75 -1.90 8.83
CA SER A 375 -15.70 -1.56 7.88
C SER A 375 -14.78 -2.74 7.64
N TYR A 376 -14.54 -3.60 8.64
CA TYR A 376 -13.74 -4.81 8.49
C TYR A 376 -14.31 -5.75 7.40
N LEU A 377 -15.62 -5.99 7.41
CA LEU A 377 -16.30 -6.81 6.39
C LEU A 377 -16.22 -6.16 5.00
N THR A 378 -16.31 -4.83 4.95
CA THR A 378 -16.20 -4.09 3.69
C THR A 378 -14.78 -4.14 3.15
N ILE A 379 -13.75 -4.01 3.99
CA ILE A 379 -12.33 -4.14 3.62
C ILE A 379 -12.05 -5.54 3.08
N SER A 380 -12.56 -6.62 3.70
CA SER A 380 -12.36 -7.98 3.19
C SER A 380 -13.00 -8.18 1.81
N LYS A 381 -14.18 -7.59 1.58
CA LYS A 381 -14.85 -7.61 0.26
C LYS A 381 -14.09 -6.82 -0.79
N LEU A 382 -13.66 -5.61 -0.45
CA LEU A 382 -12.83 -4.78 -1.33
C LEU A 382 -11.50 -5.46 -1.66
N THR A 383 -10.90 -6.17 -0.70
CA THR A 383 -9.68 -6.96 -0.92
C THR A 383 -9.92 -8.03 -1.98
N TYR A 384 -11.01 -8.81 -1.87
CA TYR A 384 -11.38 -9.79 -2.89
C TYR A 384 -11.59 -9.12 -4.26
N GLN A 385 -12.34 -8.02 -4.31
CA GLN A 385 -12.61 -7.30 -5.56
C GLN A 385 -11.32 -6.79 -6.22
N VAL A 386 -10.41 -6.18 -5.46
CA VAL A 386 -9.11 -5.70 -5.95
C VAL A 386 -8.31 -6.87 -6.52
N ILE A 387 -8.19 -7.99 -5.79
CA ILE A 387 -7.45 -9.17 -6.26
C ILE A 387 -8.05 -9.75 -7.55
N ARG A 388 -9.39 -9.77 -7.68
CA ARG A 388 -10.09 -10.32 -8.86
C ARG A 388 -10.19 -9.35 -10.04
N SER A 389 -9.99 -8.05 -9.80
CA SER A 389 -10.28 -7.01 -10.79
C SER A 389 -9.34 -6.98 -12.01
N ASN A 390 -8.30 -7.83 -12.08
CA ASN A 390 -7.29 -7.81 -13.15
C ASN A 390 -6.85 -6.37 -13.47
N LEU A 391 -5.94 -5.82 -12.66
CA LEU A 391 -5.10 -4.71 -13.13
C LEU A 391 -4.33 -5.11 -14.39
#